data_AF-A0A803MNR0-F1
#
_entry.id   AF-A0A803MNR0-F1
#
_cell.length_a   1.000
_cell.length_b   1.000
_cell.length_c   1.000
_cell.angle_alpha   90.00
_cell.angle_beta   90.00
_cell.angle_gamma   90.00
#
_symmetry.space_group_name_H-M   'P 1'
#
loop_
_entity.id
_entity.type
_entity.pdbx_description
1 polymer ?
#
loop_
_entity_poly.entity_id
_entity_poly.type
_entity_poly.pdbx_seq_one_letter_code
_entity_poly.pdbx_strand_id
1 'polypeptide(L)'
;MQVMEDEKIINFKGIILYMSDREILKNPCYINDQIIEFYFRFLTFTYEEQDILFVSPAVSFLLANSDFVGVKNTAESLKLVDKKLIFFTINNTVNNEEISTDTEECTQWSLLVYYKTLHVFVHHDSVKGLNHSDAKKLYDTVKEFVGDDDKPSMTLKQPKKIRKNGLGNNFDKGSTTTKVDDDEEAVYIEFFTPQQTNVYDCGLYVMKIAAVICEWYLSRKASDDKYCLWYKVVRNQVLQCYVENQMRSDILEFVDLLNDNDCVIS
;
A
#
# COMPACT_ATOMS: atom_id res chain seq x y z
N MET A 1 5.87 -38.04 -15.09
CA MET A 1 6.49 -36.77 -14.65
C MET A 1 6.16 -36.63 -13.18
N GLN A 2 7.15 -36.85 -12.31
CA GLN A 2 6.95 -36.73 -10.86
C GLN A 2 6.89 -35.24 -10.57
N VAL A 3 5.72 -34.74 -10.16
CA VAL A 3 5.61 -33.38 -9.63
C VAL A 3 6.45 -33.37 -8.36
N MET A 4 7.60 -32.71 -8.39
CA MET A 4 8.36 -32.49 -7.16
C MET A 4 7.51 -31.59 -6.27
N GLU A 5 7.27 -32.04 -5.05
CA GLU A 5 6.59 -31.25 -4.03
C GLU A 5 7.45 -30.03 -3.71
N ASP A 6 6.83 -28.84 -3.67
CA ASP A 6 7.54 -27.60 -3.39
C ASP A 6 7.98 -27.60 -1.92
N GLU A 7 9.30 -27.61 -1.70
CA GLU A 7 9.88 -27.79 -0.38
C GLU A 7 9.73 -26.51 0.45
N LYS A 8 9.31 -26.66 1.71
CA LYS A 8 9.23 -25.55 2.65
C LYS A 8 10.63 -25.05 3.00
N ILE A 9 10.82 -23.73 2.97
CA ILE A 9 12.02 -23.05 3.47
C ILE A 9 11.87 -22.72 4.95
N ILE A 10 10.81 -22.00 5.33
CA ILE A 10 10.63 -21.48 6.69
C ILE A 10 9.14 -21.38 7.04
N ASN A 11 8.80 -21.45 8.33
CA ASN A 11 7.50 -21.02 8.86
C ASN A 11 7.72 -19.86 9.83
N PHE A 12 7.64 -18.65 9.32
CA PHE A 12 7.80 -17.45 10.13
C PHE A 12 6.44 -16.99 10.66
N LYS A 13 6.19 -17.27 11.95
CA LYS A 13 4.97 -16.83 12.65
C LYS A 13 3.66 -17.21 11.93
N GLY A 14 3.60 -18.38 11.30
CA GLY A 14 2.43 -18.86 10.58
C GLY A 14 2.42 -18.52 9.09
N ILE A 15 3.42 -17.78 8.59
CA ILE A 15 3.64 -17.56 7.17
C ILE A 15 4.71 -18.53 6.67
N ILE A 16 4.36 -19.37 5.69
CA ILE A 16 5.24 -20.39 5.14
C ILE A 16 5.80 -19.88 3.82
N LEU A 17 7.12 -19.89 3.67
CA LEU A 17 7.78 -19.70 2.38
C LEU A 17 8.27 -21.04 1.85
N TYR A 18 8.19 -21.22 0.54
CA TYR A 18 8.60 -22.40 -0.19
C TYR A 18 9.79 -22.12 -1.12
N MET A 19 10.39 -23.18 -1.66
CA MET A 19 11.49 -23.07 -2.61
C MET A 19 11.12 -22.24 -3.83
N SER A 20 9.87 -22.31 -4.30
CA SER A 20 9.38 -21.41 -5.36
C SER A 20 9.46 -19.93 -5.00
N ASP A 21 9.15 -19.53 -3.75
CA ASP A 21 9.25 -18.14 -3.29
C ASP A 21 10.71 -17.65 -3.28
N ARG A 22 11.64 -18.53 -2.89
CA ARG A 22 13.08 -18.23 -2.96
C ARG A 22 13.55 -18.06 -4.41
N GLU A 23 13.06 -18.88 -5.33
CA GLU A 23 13.38 -18.72 -6.74
C GLU A 23 12.81 -17.42 -7.31
N ILE A 24 11.62 -16.97 -6.89
CA ILE A 24 11.11 -15.62 -7.21
C ILE A 24 12.09 -14.55 -6.72
N LEU A 25 12.56 -14.63 -5.47
CA LEU A 25 13.48 -13.64 -4.91
C LEU A 25 14.87 -13.66 -5.58
N LYS A 26 15.35 -14.80 -6.06
CA LYS A 26 16.64 -14.89 -6.77
C LYS A 26 16.63 -14.31 -8.18
N ASN A 27 15.45 -14.23 -8.79
CA ASN A 27 15.29 -13.92 -10.21
C ASN A 27 14.53 -12.60 -10.43
N PRO A 28 14.64 -11.99 -11.62
CA PRO A 28 13.87 -10.82 -12.01
C PRO A 28 12.39 -11.18 -12.31
N CYS A 29 11.69 -11.68 -11.30
CA CYS A 29 10.31 -12.17 -11.39
C CYS A 29 9.37 -11.32 -10.53
N TYR A 30 8.09 -11.25 -10.91
CA TYR A 30 7.07 -10.59 -10.10
C TYR A 30 7.04 -11.18 -8.68
N ILE A 31 7.02 -10.29 -7.70
CA ILE A 31 6.80 -10.66 -6.30
C ILE A 31 5.35 -11.13 -6.14
N ASN A 32 5.15 -12.25 -5.45
CA ASN A 32 3.84 -12.81 -5.19
C ASN A 32 3.27 -12.35 -3.83
N ASP A 33 2.01 -12.71 -3.58
CA ASP A 33 1.29 -12.44 -2.33
C ASP A 33 2.05 -12.96 -1.11
N GLN A 34 2.63 -14.17 -1.21
CA GLN A 34 3.22 -14.87 -0.09
C GLN A 34 4.47 -14.16 0.46
N ILE A 35 5.31 -13.62 -0.43
CA ILE A 35 6.49 -12.82 -0.08
C ILE A 35 6.08 -11.48 0.53
N ILE A 36 5.08 -10.80 -0.03
CA ILE A 36 4.57 -9.53 0.54
C ILE A 36 3.99 -9.77 1.93
N GLU A 37 3.19 -10.83 2.10
CA GLU A 37 2.60 -11.20 3.38
C GLU A 37 3.67 -11.57 4.42
N PHE A 38 4.70 -12.31 4.01
CA PHE A 38 5.86 -12.59 4.87
C PHE A 38 6.54 -11.30 5.34
N TYR A 39 6.80 -10.36 4.42
CA TYR A 39 7.46 -9.11 4.78
C TYR A 39 6.58 -8.24 5.68
N PHE A 40 5.28 -8.15 5.42
CA PHE A 40 4.32 -7.46 6.29
C PHE A 40 4.23 -8.11 7.68
N ARG A 41 4.29 -9.44 7.74
CA ARG A 41 4.37 -10.17 9.02
C ARG A 41 5.66 -9.83 9.76
N PHE A 42 6.78 -9.74 9.06
CA PHE A 42 8.05 -9.31 9.63
C PHE A 42 7.95 -7.90 10.22
N LEU A 43 7.45 -6.91 9.46
CA LEU A 43 7.29 -5.54 9.97
C LEU A 43 6.38 -5.50 11.21
N THR A 44 5.26 -6.26 11.18
CA THR A 44 4.34 -6.37 12.33
C THR A 44 5.06 -6.88 13.57
N PHE A 45 5.89 -7.91 13.43
CA PHE A 45 6.64 -8.50 14.53
C PHE A 45 7.81 -7.63 15.00
N THR A 46 8.49 -6.91 14.09
CA THR A 46 9.63 -6.06 14.43
C THR A 46 9.23 -4.85 15.27
N TYR A 47 8.08 -4.24 14.99
CA TYR A 47 7.65 -3.04 15.70
C TYR A 47 6.68 -3.31 16.85
N GLU A 48 5.87 -4.39 16.81
CA GLU A 48 4.88 -4.75 17.84
C GLU A 48 3.87 -3.64 18.19
N GLU A 49 3.48 -2.82 17.21
CA GLU A 49 2.65 -1.63 17.43
C GLU A 49 1.19 -1.85 17.04
N GLN A 50 0.30 -1.92 18.04
CA GLN A 50 -1.11 -2.31 17.86
C GLN A 50 -1.92 -1.33 17.01
N ASP A 51 -1.47 -0.08 16.91
CA ASP A 51 -2.10 0.99 16.14
C ASP A 51 -1.80 0.89 14.63
N ILE A 52 -0.84 0.04 14.24
CA ILE A 52 -0.44 -0.19 12.86
C ILE A 52 -1.02 -1.52 12.38
N LEU A 53 -1.61 -1.51 11.19
CA LEU A 53 -2.12 -2.72 10.55
C LEU A 53 -1.56 -2.86 9.14
N PHE A 54 -0.89 -3.98 8.89
CA PHE A 54 -0.54 -4.43 7.55
C PHE A 54 -1.57 -5.46 7.10
N VAL A 55 -2.43 -5.09 6.16
CA VAL A 55 -3.47 -5.99 5.62
C VAL A 55 -2.82 -6.91 4.59
N SER A 56 -3.07 -8.23 4.69
CA SER A 56 -2.48 -9.18 3.75
C SER A 56 -3.02 -8.96 2.32
N PRO A 57 -2.29 -9.39 1.28
CA PRO A 57 -2.75 -9.28 -0.09
C PRO A 57 -4.13 -9.90 -0.34
N ALA A 58 -4.33 -11.13 0.16
CA ALA A 58 -5.61 -11.82 0.03
C ALA A 58 -6.77 -11.06 0.70
N VAL A 59 -6.54 -10.45 1.87
CA VAL A 59 -7.58 -9.70 2.58
C VAL A 59 -7.85 -8.34 1.91
N SER A 60 -6.82 -7.69 1.37
CA SER A 60 -7.01 -6.46 0.58
C SER A 60 -7.83 -6.73 -0.69
N PHE A 61 -7.54 -7.84 -1.38
CA PHE A 61 -8.33 -8.31 -2.52
C PHE A 61 -9.78 -8.63 -2.12
N LEU A 62 -9.98 -9.31 -0.99
CA LEU A 62 -11.32 -9.62 -0.47
C LEU A 62 -12.12 -8.35 -0.18
N LEU A 63 -11.52 -7.35 0.49
CA LEU A 63 -12.14 -6.05 0.75
C LEU A 63 -12.53 -5.35 -0.55
N ALA A 64 -11.66 -5.36 -1.57
CA ALA A 64 -11.93 -4.69 -2.85
C ALA A 64 -13.05 -5.35 -3.68
N ASN A 65 -13.41 -6.60 -3.40
CA ASN A 65 -14.30 -7.42 -4.25
C ASN A 65 -15.49 -8.03 -3.52
N SER A 66 -15.71 -7.70 -2.25
CA SER A 66 -16.88 -8.15 -1.48
C SER A 66 -18.04 -7.15 -1.57
N ASP A 67 -19.25 -7.63 -1.25
CA ASP A 67 -20.38 -6.74 -1.00
C ASP A 67 -20.23 -5.99 0.33
N PHE A 68 -21.12 -5.01 0.58
CA PHE A 68 -21.06 -4.20 1.79
C PHE A 68 -21.02 -5.03 3.09
N VAL A 69 -21.76 -6.14 3.14
CA VAL A 69 -21.81 -7.01 4.33
C VAL A 69 -20.46 -7.71 4.54
N GLY A 70 -19.86 -8.25 3.48
CA GLY A 70 -18.54 -8.87 3.54
C GLY A 70 -17.44 -7.88 3.91
N VAL A 71 -17.49 -6.66 3.35
CA VAL A 71 -16.57 -5.57 3.70
C VAL A 71 -16.70 -5.20 5.17
N LYS A 72 -17.92 -4.96 5.64
CA LYS A 72 -18.20 -4.62 7.04
C LYS A 72 -17.66 -5.68 8.00
N ASN A 73 -18.00 -6.95 7.77
CA ASN A 73 -17.54 -8.05 8.63
C ASN A 73 -16.00 -8.16 8.65
N THR A 74 -15.36 -7.99 7.49
CA THR A 74 -13.90 -8.00 7.39
C THR A 74 -13.29 -6.81 8.13
N ALA A 75 -13.85 -5.61 7.96
CA ALA A 75 -13.38 -4.40 8.60
C ALA A 75 -13.51 -4.44 10.12
N GLU A 76 -14.61 -4.98 10.64
CA GLU A 76 -14.83 -5.22 12.08
C GLU A 76 -13.84 -6.25 12.64
N SER A 77 -13.61 -7.35 11.92
CA SER A 77 -12.63 -8.39 12.29
C SER A 77 -11.21 -7.84 12.40
N LEU A 78 -10.82 -6.98 11.45
CA LEU A 78 -9.52 -6.29 11.43
C LEU A 78 -9.45 -5.11 12.39
N LYS A 79 -10.58 -4.69 12.96
CA LYS A 79 -10.72 -3.51 13.81
C LYS A 79 -10.18 -2.25 13.14
N LEU A 80 -10.54 -2.01 11.89
CA LEU A 80 -9.99 -0.89 11.09
C LEU A 80 -10.20 0.47 11.78
N VAL A 81 -11.34 0.67 12.44
CA VAL A 81 -11.67 1.88 13.21
C VAL A 81 -10.64 2.21 14.30
N ASP A 82 -10.05 1.18 14.93
CA ASP A 82 -9.09 1.36 16.02
C ASP A 82 -7.68 1.71 15.52
N LYS A 83 -7.39 1.49 14.23
CA LYS A 83 -6.04 1.65 13.68
C LYS A 83 -5.74 3.09 13.31
N LYS A 84 -4.51 3.52 13.58
CA LYS A 84 -4.02 4.86 13.23
C LYS A 84 -3.29 4.89 11.89
N LEU A 85 -2.72 3.75 11.49
CA LEU A 85 -2.01 3.59 10.22
C LEU A 85 -2.34 2.22 9.64
N ILE A 86 -2.89 2.18 8.43
CA ILE A 86 -3.32 0.93 7.78
C ILE A 86 -2.71 0.86 6.39
N PHE A 87 -2.08 -0.27 6.08
CA PHE A 87 -1.45 -0.55 4.79
C PHE A 87 -2.27 -1.61 4.07
N PHE A 88 -2.83 -1.24 2.91
CA PHE A 88 -3.52 -2.16 2.00
C PHE A 88 -2.67 -2.33 0.74
N THR A 89 -2.60 -3.57 0.24
CA THR A 89 -2.01 -3.81 -1.07
C THR A 89 -3.08 -3.69 -2.14
N ILE A 90 -2.71 -3.18 -3.30
CA ILE A 90 -3.55 -3.14 -4.49
C ILE A 90 -2.88 -4.01 -5.53
N ASN A 91 -3.66 -4.92 -6.11
CA ASN A 91 -3.25 -5.66 -7.28
C ASN A 91 -4.31 -5.45 -8.36
N ASN A 92 -3.94 -4.85 -9.49
CA ASN A 92 -4.88 -4.80 -10.59
C ASN A 92 -5.08 -6.21 -11.15
N THR A 93 -6.33 -6.57 -11.41
CA THR A 93 -6.64 -7.72 -12.25
C THR A 93 -6.97 -7.11 -13.60
N VAL A 94 -6.08 -7.25 -14.59
CA VAL A 94 -6.39 -6.77 -15.94
C VAL A 94 -7.57 -7.61 -16.46
N ASN A 95 -8.78 -7.04 -16.45
CA ASN A 95 -9.93 -7.62 -17.13
C ASN A 95 -9.69 -7.46 -18.64
N ASN A 96 -9.12 -8.50 -19.25
CA ASN A 96 -8.92 -8.59 -20.70
C ASN A 96 -10.26 -8.75 -21.42
N GLU A 97 -11.01 -7.67 -21.64
CA GLU A 97 -12.04 -7.62 -22.69
C GLU A 97 -11.55 -6.93 -23.97
N GLU A 98 -10.42 -6.22 -23.93
CA GLU A 98 -9.80 -5.63 -25.13
C GLU A 98 -8.26 -5.63 -24.98
N ILE A 99 -7.55 -6.61 -25.56
CA ILE A 99 -6.26 -6.45 -26.27
C ILE A 99 -5.62 -7.81 -26.62
N SER A 100 -4.94 -7.77 -27.76
CA SER A 100 -4.20 -8.78 -28.51
C SER A 100 -3.33 -9.77 -27.72
N THR A 101 -3.16 -10.95 -28.32
CA THR A 101 -2.48 -12.19 -27.90
C THR A 101 -0.99 -12.12 -27.53
N ASP A 102 -0.40 -10.93 -27.31
CA ASP A 102 1.06 -10.78 -27.14
C ASP A 102 1.50 -10.04 -25.86
N THR A 103 0.59 -9.70 -24.94
CA THR A 103 0.96 -9.12 -23.63
C THR A 103 0.63 -10.11 -22.52
N GLU A 104 1.67 -10.70 -21.94
CA GLU A 104 1.57 -11.48 -20.71
C GLU A 104 0.74 -10.71 -19.67
N GLU A 105 -0.20 -11.42 -19.05
CA GLU A 105 -1.11 -10.93 -18.01
C GLU A 105 -0.29 -10.42 -16.81
N CYS A 106 0.12 -9.15 -16.86
CA CYS A 106 0.94 -8.55 -15.83
C CYS A 106 0.05 -7.93 -14.75
N THR A 107 -0.03 -8.60 -13.61
CA THR A 107 -0.59 -8.06 -12.38
C THR A 107 0.42 -7.10 -11.74
N GLN A 108 -0.02 -5.90 -11.39
CA GLN A 108 0.81 -4.79 -10.91
C GLN A 108 0.48 -4.48 -9.46
N TRP A 109 1.50 -4.43 -8.61
CA TRP A 109 1.36 -4.05 -7.21
C TRP A 109 1.47 -2.54 -6.99
N SER A 110 0.60 -2.02 -6.12
CA SER A 110 0.74 -0.69 -5.52
C SER A 110 0.27 -0.72 -4.06
N LEU A 111 0.43 0.39 -3.34
CA LEU A 111 0.15 0.47 -1.91
C LEU A 111 -0.82 1.60 -1.61
N LEU A 112 -1.90 1.32 -0.87
CA LEU A 112 -2.83 2.31 -0.36
C LEU A 112 -2.69 2.40 1.16
N VAL A 113 -2.40 3.59 1.68
CA VAL A 113 -2.14 3.79 3.12
C VAL A 113 -3.16 4.74 3.72
N TYR A 114 -3.92 4.28 4.72
CA TYR A 114 -4.76 5.15 5.53
C TYR A 114 -3.98 5.71 6.72
N TYR A 115 -4.08 7.01 6.94
CA TYR A 115 -3.48 7.69 8.09
C TYR A 115 -4.54 8.48 8.87
N LYS A 116 -4.94 7.96 10.04
CA LYS A 116 -6.04 8.47 10.86
C LYS A 116 -5.82 9.90 11.34
N THR A 117 -4.57 10.27 11.65
CA THR A 117 -4.25 11.61 12.19
C THR A 117 -4.66 12.73 11.24
N LEU A 118 -4.58 12.50 9.93
CA LEU A 118 -5.00 13.46 8.91
C LEU A 118 -6.29 13.06 8.21
N HIS A 119 -6.85 11.90 8.56
CA HIS A 119 -8.01 11.30 7.91
C HIS A 119 -7.84 11.26 6.39
N VAL A 120 -6.72 10.67 5.93
CA VAL A 120 -6.38 10.58 4.50
C VAL A 120 -6.01 9.17 4.10
N PHE A 121 -6.32 8.84 2.85
CA PHE A 121 -5.79 7.70 2.13
C PHE A 121 -4.77 8.20 1.11
N VAL A 122 -3.58 7.60 1.13
CA VAL A 122 -2.45 8.00 0.29
C VAL A 122 -2.05 6.80 -0.56
N HIS A 123 -2.19 6.95 -1.87
CA HIS A 123 -1.84 5.91 -2.83
C HIS A 123 -0.42 6.10 -3.36
N HIS A 124 0.32 5.00 -3.39
CA HIS A 124 1.70 4.90 -3.85
C HIS A 124 1.82 3.87 -4.97
N ASP A 125 2.14 4.35 -6.16
CA ASP A 125 2.28 3.54 -7.36
C ASP A 125 3.65 3.78 -8.03
N SER A 126 4.47 2.73 -8.12
CA SER A 126 5.77 2.77 -8.78
C SER A 126 5.68 2.71 -10.30
N VAL A 127 4.48 2.52 -10.88
CA VAL A 127 4.22 2.47 -12.32
C VAL A 127 3.09 3.41 -12.72
N LYS A 128 3.41 4.70 -12.84
CA LYS A 128 2.66 5.75 -13.54
C LYS A 128 1.13 5.79 -13.29
N GLY A 129 0.66 5.37 -12.11
CA GLY A 129 -0.75 5.41 -11.74
C GLY A 129 -1.62 4.34 -12.41
N LEU A 130 -1.04 3.23 -12.89
CA LEU A 130 -1.80 2.10 -13.47
C LEU A 130 -2.87 1.59 -12.51
N ASN A 131 -2.62 1.62 -11.20
CA ASN A 131 -3.53 1.13 -10.18
C ASN A 131 -4.47 2.22 -9.63
N HIS A 132 -4.54 3.40 -10.23
CA HIS A 132 -5.37 4.50 -9.73
C HIS A 132 -6.84 4.06 -9.52
N SER A 133 -7.42 3.41 -10.51
CA SER A 133 -8.83 2.99 -10.48
C SER A 133 -9.07 1.93 -9.39
N ASP A 134 -8.20 0.92 -9.29
CA ASP A 134 -8.30 -0.15 -8.30
C ASP A 134 -8.06 0.36 -6.87
N ALA A 135 -7.10 1.26 -6.69
CA ALA A 135 -6.84 1.92 -5.41
C ALA A 135 -8.01 2.81 -4.98
N LYS A 136 -8.58 3.57 -5.91
CA LYS A 136 -9.75 4.40 -5.65
C LYS A 136 -10.98 3.56 -5.31
N LYS A 137 -11.17 2.42 -5.99
CA LYS A 137 -12.21 1.43 -5.67
C LYS A 137 -12.06 0.92 -4.24
N LEU A 138 -10.87 0.45 -3.85
CA LEU A 138 -10.66 -0.01 -2.47
C LEU A 138 -10.90 1.11 -1.45
N TYR A 139 -10.40 2.32 -1.72
CA TYR A 139 -10.69 3.50 -0.90
C TYR A 139 -12.19 3.71 -0.71
N ASP A 140 -12.98 3.74 -1.79
CA ASP A 140 -14.42 3.98 -1.73
C ASP A 140 -15.13 2.89 -0.93
N THR A 141 -14.61 1.66 -0.98
CA THR A 141 -15.15 0.53 -0.23
C THR A 141 -14.85 0.61 1.27
N VAL A 142 -13.67 1.07 1.69
CA VAL A 142 -13.23 0.95 3.10
C VAL A 142 -13.30 2.25 3.90
N LYS A 143 -13.46 3.41 3.24
CA LYS A 143 -13.41 4.74 3.89
C LYS A 143 -14.44 4.94 5.00
N GLU A 144 -15.61 4.30 4.92
CA GLU A 144 -16.67 4.38 5.94
C GLU A 144 -16.36 3.56 7.20
N PHE A 145 -15.35 2.67 7.14
CA PHE A 145 -14.98 1.77 8.23
C PHE A 145 -13.70 2.20 8.98
N VAL A 146 -13.24 3.42 8.72
CA VAL A 146 -12.04 4.00 9.35
C VAL A 146 -12.33 5.40 9.89
N GLY A 147 -11.52 5.87 10.84
CA GLY A 147 -11.74 7.18 11.49
C GLY A 147 -12.38 7.02 12.87
N ASP A 148 -12.76 8.13 13.48
CA ASP A 148 -13.54 8.15 14.72
C ASP A 148 -14.95 8.66 14.38
N ASP A 149 -15.99 8.07 14.98
CA ASP A 149 -17.34 8.66 14.95
C ASP A 149 -17.40 10.01 15.72
N ASP A 150 -16.39 10.29 16.54
CA ASP A 150 -16.28 11.46 17.42
C ASP A 150 -15.23 12.50 16.91
N LYS A 151 -15.62 13.30 15.91
CA LYS A 151 -15.19 14.69 15.49
C LYS A 151 -13.87 15.31 16.07
N PRO A 152 -13.06 16.10 15.30
CA PRO A 152 -13.47 17.42 14.80
C PRO A 152 -12.96 17.80 13.38
N SER A 153 -13.85 18.46 12.62
CA SER A 153 -13.62 19.08 11.32
C SER A 153 -12.43 20.05 11.31
N MET A 154 -11.45 19.84 10.42
CA MET A 154 -10.44 20.86 10.08
C MET A 154 -10.12 20.86 8.58
N THR A 155 -10.63 21.89 7.90
CA THR A 155 -10.29 22.29 6.53
C THR A 155 -8.77 22.32 6.28
N LEU A 156 -8.30 21.44 5.40
CA LEU A 156 -6.98 21.56 4.77
C LEU A 156 -6.96 22.79 3.86
N LYS A 157 -6.15 23.79 4.19
CA LYS A 157 -5.86 24.90 3.26
C LYS A 157 -5.06 24.34 2.08
N GLN A 158 -5.73 24.22 0.93
CA GLN A 158 -5.06 23.94 -0.33
C GLN A 158 -3.95 24.99 -0.58
N PRO A 159 -2.77 24.58 -1.09
CA PRO A 159 -1.76 25.53 -1.54
C PRO A 159 -2.32 26.38 -2.68
N LYS A 160 -2.22 27.70 -2.55
CA LYS A 160 -2.67 28.67 -3.56
C LYS A 160 -2.04 28.33 -4.91
N LYS A 161 -2.87 27.98 -5.90
CA LYS A 161 -2.46 27.92 -7.31
C LYS A 161 -1.81 29.25 -7.69
N ILE A 162 -0.53 29.20 -8.08
CA ILE A 162 0.11 30.32 -8.77
C ILE A 162 -0.63 30.50 -10.09
N ARG A 163 -1.47 31.53 -10.17
CA ARG A 163 -2.15 31.94 -11.41
C ARG A 163 -1.08 32.37 -12.42
N LYS A 164 -0.98 31.65 -13.54
CA LYS A 164 -0.41 32.20 -14.77
C LYS A 164 -1.33 33.32 -15.24
N ASN A 165 -0.79 34.53 -15.38
CA ASN A 165 -1.46 35.65 -16.03
C ASN A 165 -1.59 35.35 -17.54
N GLY A 166 -2.79 35.56 -18.09
CA GLY A 166 -3.00 35.48 -19.53
C GLY A 166 -4.46 35.67 -19.93
N LEU A 167 -4.82 36.91 -20.26
CA LEU A 167 -5.90 37.43 -21.12
C LEU A 167 -7.28 36.72 -21.16
N GLY A 168 -8.32 37.48 -20.83
CA GLY A 168 -9.70 37.00 -20.72
C GLY A 168 -10.57 37.11 -21.97
N ASN A 169 -11.83 36.71 -21.81
CA ASN A 169 -13.02 37.50 -22.14
C ASN A 169 -14.29 36.83 -21.59
N ASN A 170 -15.24 37.67 -21.20
CA ASN A 170 -16.53 37.37 -20.55
C ASN A 170 -17.45 36.49 -21.39
N PHE A 171 -18.25 35.62 -20.75
CA PHE A 171 -19.66 35.37 -21.07
C PHE A 171 -20.40 34.72 -19.87
N ASP A 172 -21.72 34.71 -19.97
CA ASP A 172 -22.71 35.18 -18.99
C ASP A 172 -23.32 34.10 -18.07
N LYS A 173 -24.06 34.60 -17.07
CA LYS A 173 -24.78 33.99 -15.95
C LYS A 173 -25.53 32.67 -16.22
N GLY A 174 -25.33 31.73 -15.31
CA GLY A 174 -26.24 30.63 -15.01
C GLY A 174 -26.05 30.20 -13.56
N SER A 175 -26.80 30.84 -12.65
CA SER A 175 -26.83 30.54 -11.22
C SER A 175 -27.55 29.22 -10.97
N THR A 176 -26.80 28.15 -10.73
CA THR A 176 -27.29 26.97 -10.04
C THR A 176 -26.41 26.77 -8.83
N THR A 177 -26.85 27.30 -7.70
CA THR A 177 -26.31 27.01 -6.37
C THR A 177 -26.51 25.52 -6.08
N THR A 178 -25.53 24.70 -6.43
CA THR A 178 -25.36 23.39 -5.79
C THR A 178 -24.81 23.66 -4.40
N LYS A 179 -25.62 23.37 -3.38
CA LYS A 179 -25.16 23.27 -2.00
C LYS A 179 -24.00 22.28 -2.00
N VAL A 180 -22.82 22.75 -1.58
CA VAL A 180 -21.69 21.87 -1.31
C VAL A 180 -21.94 21.37 0.09
N ASP A 181 -22.36 20.12 0.19
CA ASP A 181 -22.33 19.39 1.45
C ASP A 181 -20.83 19.22 1.79
N ASP A 182 -20.39 19.83 2.89
CA ASP A 182 -19.04 19.66 3.43
C ASP A 182 -18.93 18.23 4.01
N ASP A 183 -18.69 17.24 3.14
CA ASP A 183 -18.59 15.83 3.56
C ASP A 183 -17.33 15.57 4.40
N GLU A 184 -17.58 15.06 5.61
CA GLU A 184 -16.66 14.58 6.66
C GLU A 184 -15.88 13.31 6.25
N GLU A 185 -15.59 13.13 4.96
CA GLU A 185 -15.02 11.90 4.40
C GLU A 185 -13.49 11.94 4.33
N ALA A 186 -12.84 10.79 4.57
CA ALA A 186 -11.38 10.65 4.47
C ALA A 186 -10.88 11.07 3.08
N VAL A 187 -9.82 11.85 2.96
CA VAL A 187 -9.39 12.36 1.63
C VAL A 187 -8.49 11.36 0.90
N TYR A 188 -8.83 11.00 -0.34
CA TYR A 188 -7.95 10.22 -1.23
C TYR A 188 -6.89 11.11 -1.91
N ILE A 189 -5.62 10.68 -1.89
CA ILE A 189 -4.48 11.41 -2.46
C ILE A 189 -3.60 10.47 -3.28
N GLU A 190 -3.41 10.78 -4.56
CA GLU A 190 -2.30 10.25 -5.36
C GLU A 190 -0.99 10.90 -4.95
N PHE A 191 -0.01 10.09 -4.56
CA PHE A 191 1.21 10.59 -3.95
C PHE A 191 2.44 10.37 -4.82
N PHE A 192 3.43 11.24 -4.60
CA PHE A 192 4.74 11.04 -5.21
C PHE A 192 5.33 9.70 -4.74
N THR A 193 5.77 8.91 -5.72
CA THR A 193 6.39 7.60 -5.51
C THR A 193 7.58 7.46 -6.46
N PRO A 194 8.77 7.04 -5.98
CA PRO A 194 9.87 6.66 -6.86
C PRO A 194 9.39 5.62 -7.88
N GLN A 195 9.64 5.90 -9.15
CA GLN A 195 9.15 5.08 -10.25
C GLN A 195 10.13 3.94 -10.53
N GLN A 196 9.63 2.73 -10.72
CA GLN A 196 10.49 1.61 -11.09
C GLN A 196 10.99 1.75 -12.54
N THR A 197 12.14 1.14 -12.83
CA THR A 197 12.69 1.10 -14.21
C THR A 197 12.48 -0.23 -14.92
N ASN A 198 12.25 -1.29 -14.15
CA ASN A 198 11.92 -2.63 -14.67
C ASN A 198 10.42 -2.91 -14.53
N VAL A 199 9.97 -4.08 -14.97
CA VAL A 199 8.55 -4.45 -14.96
C VAL A 199 8.12 -5.23 -13.71
N TYR A 200 9.05 -5.84 -12.98
CA TYR A 200 8.77 -6.92 -12.02
C TYR A 200 8.95 -6.54 -10.54
N ASP A 201 9.56 -5.38 -10.22
CA ASP A 201 9.89 -4.99 -8.84
C ASP A 201 8.78 -4.21 -8.10
N CYS A 202 7.60 -4.04 -8.69
CA CYS A 202 6.50 -3.30 -8.06
C CYS A 202 6.17 -3.77 -6.64
N GLY A 203 6.19 -5.08 -6.38
CA GLY A 203 6.01 -5.63 -5.04
C GLY A 203 7.14 -5.29 -4.07
N LEU A 204 8.39 -5.13 -4.54
CA LEU A 204 9.50 -4.64 -3.71
C LEU A 204 9.28 -3.18 -3.30
N TYR A 205 8.78 -2.34 -4.23
CA TYR A 205 8.42 -0.97 -3.91
C TYR A 205 7.31 -0.91 -2.87
N VAL A 206 6.26 -1.74 -2.98
CA VAL A 206 5.21 -1.88 -1.95
C VAL A 206 5.81 -2.17 -0.57
N MET A 207 6.68 -3.19 -0.48
CA MET A 207 7.33 -3.58 0.77
C MET A 207 8.23 -2.45 1.32
N LYS A 208 9.06 -1.82 0.48
CA LYS A 208 9.99 -0.78 0.92
C LYS A 208 9.27 0.48 1.37
N ILE A 209 8.23 0.90 0.65
CA ILE A 209 7.43 2.07 0.99
C ILE A 209 6.71 1.82 2.32
N ALA A 210 6.11 0.64 2.51
CA ALA A 210 5.46 0.28 3.75
C ALA A 210 6.41 0.36 4.96
N ALA A 211 7.63 -0.20 4.84
CA ALA A 211 8.65 -0.11 5.87
C ALA A 211 9.03 1.35 6.19
N VAL A 212 9.34 2.17 5.18
CA VAL A 212 9.74 3.58 5.36
C VAL A 212 8.64 4.41 6.02
N ILE A 213 7.38 4.22 5.63
CA ILE A 213 6.24 4.94 6.23
C ILE A 213 6.03 4.48 7.67
N CYS A 214 6.15 3.18 7.95
CA CYS A 214 6.05 2.65 9.30
C CYS A 214 7.12 3.22 10.23
N GLU A 215 8.39 3.18 9.81
CA GLU A 215 9.51 3.77 10.57
C GLU A 215 9.33 5.26 10.81
N TRP A 216 8.88 5.98 9.78
CA TRP A 216 8.56 7.40 9.91
C TRP A 216 7.48 7.65 10.95
N TYR A 217 6.40 6.88 10.93
CA TYR A 217 5.29 7.01 11.86
C TYR A 217 5.73 6.74 13.31
N LEU A 218 6.54 5.70 13.53
CA LEU A 218 7.05 5.32 14.85
C LEU A 218 8.11 6.27 15.39
N SER A 219 8.86 6.92 14.50
CA SER A 219 9.87 7.90 14.89
C SER A 219 9.28 9.28 15.23
N ARG A 220 7.96 9.46 15.09
CA ARG A 220 7.29 10.75 15.33
C ARG A 220 7.36 11.15 16.79
N LYS A 221 7.71 12.40 17.03
CA LYS A 221 7.65 13.04 18.35
C LYS A 221 6.37 13.87 18.47
N ALA A 222 5.92 14.09 19.71
CA ALA A 222 4.77 14.95 19.99
C ALA A 222 4.93 16.39 19.46
N SER A 223 6.18 16.85 19.28
CA SER A 223 6.53 18.15 18.72
C SER A 223 6.50 18.21 17.19
N ASP A 224 6.46 17.06 16.51
CA ASP A 224 6.50 17.03 15.04
C ASP A 224 5.21 17.58 14.47
N ASP A 225 5.30 18.21 13.30
CA ASP A 225 4.15 18.75 12.59
C ASP A 225 3.10 17.65 12.37
N LYS A 226 2.01 17.70 13.13
CA LYS A 226 0.90 16.73 13.08
C LYS A 226 0.28 16.65 11.67
N TYR A 227 0.50 17.67 10.85
CA TYR A 227 -0.07 17.78 9.51
C TYR A 227 0.89 17.42 8.38
N CYS A 228 2.12 16.98 8.67
CA CYS A 228 3.04 16.52 7.64
C CYS A 228 2.84 15.03 7.32
N LEU A 229 2.83 14.73 6.02
CA LEU A 229 2.93 13.37 5.47
C LEU A 229 4.40 12.97 5.25
N TRP A 230 4.61 11.72 4.86
CA TRP A 230 5.92 11.08 4.68
C TRP A 230 6.62 11.36 3.33
N TYR A 231 6.29 12.46 2.64
CA TYR A 231 6.89 12.81 1.33
C TYR A 231 8.42 12.78 1.37
N LYS A 232 9.02 13.46 2.36
CA LYS A 232 10.47 13.60 2.45
C LYS A 232 11.16 12.27 2.67
N VAL A 233 10.62 11.41 3.54
CA VAL A 233 11.23 10.12 3.86
C VAL A 233 11.07 9.14 2.70
N VAL A 234 9.89 9.07 2.05
CA VAL A 234 9.70 8.21 0.87
C VAL A 234 10.65 8.64 -0.25
N ARG A 235 10.75 9.94 -0.53
CA ARG A 235 11.67 10.46 -1.55
C ARG A 235 13.14 10.14 -1.26
N ASN A 236 13.55 10.14 0.00
CA ASN A 236 14.97 10.02 0.37
C ASN A 236 15.40 8.59 0.70
N GLN A 237 14.48 7.71 1.10
CA GLN A 237 14.81 6.37 1.60
C GLN A 237 14.31 5.23 0.70
N VAL A 238 13.33 5.47 -0.17
CA VAL A 238 12.92 4.51 -1.20
C VAL A 238 13.82 4.74 -2.43
N LEU A 239 15.08 4.32 -2.29
CA LEU A 239 16.09 4.49 -3.34
C LEU A 239 15.93 3.43 -4.42
N GLN A 240 15.61 3.85 -5.64
CA GLN A 240 15.47 2.97 -6.81
C GLN A 240 16.65 2.00 -6.96
N CYS A 241 17.89 2.49 -6.82
CA CYS A 241 19.08 1.63 -6.95
C CYS A 241 19.15 0.52 -5.89
N TYR A 242 18.66 0.77 -4.68
CA TYR A 242 18.60 -0.24 -3.63
C TYR A 242 17.49 -1.25 -3.89
N VAL A 243 16.28 -0.75 -4.18
CA VAL A 243 15.09 -1.59 -4.40
C VAL A 243 15.33 -2.56 -5.56
N GLU A 244 15.90 -2.08 -6.67
CA GLU A 244 16.03 -2.87 -7.91
C GLU A 244 17.30 -3.74 -7.98
N ASN A 245 18.34 -3.46 -7.18
CA ASN A 245 19.61 -4.20 -7.28
C ASN A 245 20.01 -4.96 -6.01
N GLN A 246 19.45 -4.64 -4.84
CA GLN A 246 19.92 -5.18 -3.57
C GLN A 246 18.81 -5.78 -2.71
N MET A 247 17.61 -5.20 -2.70
CA MET A 247 16.56 -5.58 -1.76
C MET A 247 16.16 -7.06 -1.82
N ARG A 248 16.18 -7.67 -3.01
CA ARG A 248 15.94 -9.12 -3.18
C ARG A 248 16.95 -9.97 -2.42
N SER A 249 18.23 -9.64 -2.53
CA SER A 249 19.31 -10.33 -1.83
C SER A 249 19.22 -10.15 -0.32
N ASP A 250 18.87 -8.95 0.15
CA ASP A 250 18.69 -8.69 1.59
C ASP A 250 17.52 -9.49 2.18
N ILE A 251 16.41 -9.63 1.44
CA ILE A 251 15.27 -10.46 1.88
C ILE A 251 15.69 -11.94 1.94
N LEU A 252 16.47 -12.43 0.98
CA LEU A 252 16.98 -13.80 0.98
C LEU A 252 17.91 -14.06 2.17
N GLU A 253 18.88 -13.18 2.41
CA GLU A 253 19.78 -13.27 3.56
C GLU A 253 18.98 -13.25 4.86
N PHE A 254 17.95 -12.40 4.95
CA PHE A 254 17.07 -12.36 6.11
C PHE A 254 16.29 -13.68 6.32
N VAL A 255 15.76 -14.28 5.25
CA VAL A 255 15.09 -15.58 5.32
C VAL A 255 16.06 -16.67 5.78
N ASP A 256 17.29 -16.68 5.27
CA ASP A 256 18.33 -17.63 5.66
C ASP A 256 18.69 -17.49 7.15
N LEU A 257 18.89 -16.26 7.62
CA LEU A 257 19.17 -15.96 9.02
C LEU A 257 18.04 -16.42 9.95
N LEU A 258 16.78 -16.22 9.57
CA LEU A 258 15.66 -16.70 10.37
C LEU A 258 15.61 -18.23 10.42
N ASN A 259 15.87 -18.89 9.30
CA ASN A 259 15.85 -20.36 9.23
C ASN A 259 16.96 -20.98 10.09
N ASP A 260 18.17 -20.40 10.05
CA ASP A 260 19.28 -20.83 10.90
C ASP A 260 18.96 -20.67 12.39
N ASN A 261 18.26 -19.59 12.78
CA ASN A 261 17.86 -19.36 14.17
C ASN A 261 16.73 -20.30 14.63
N ASP A 262 15.78 -20.65 13.76
CA ASP A 262 14.74 -21.63 14.06
C ASP A 262 15.34 -23.04 14.30
N CYS A 263 16.41 -23.41 13.58
CA CYS A 263 17.16 -24.65 13.81
C CYS A 263 17.94 -24.69 15.13
N VAL A 264 18.20 -23.56 15.78
CA VAL A 264 18.93 -23.48 17.06
C VAL A 264 17.99 -23.60 18.27
N ILE A 265 16.68 -23.42 18.09
CA ILE A 265 15.68 -23.40 19.16
C ILE A 265 14.74 -24.63 19.12
N SER A 266 14.82 -25.46 18.09
CA SER A 266 14.16 -26.77 17.99
C SER A 266 15.00 -27.90 18.59
#